data_AF-A0A251NTK7-F1
#
_entry.id   AF-A0A251NTK7-F1
#
_cell.length_a   1.000
_cell.length_b   1.000
_cell.length_c   1.000
_cell.angle_alpha   90.00
_cell.angle_beta   90.00
_cell.angle_gamma   90.00
#
_symmetry.space_group_name_H-M   'P 1'
#
loop_
_entity.id
_entity.type
_entity.pdbx_description
1 polymer ?
#
loop_
_entity_poly.entity_id
_entity_poly.type
_entity_poly.pdbx_seq_one_letter_code
_entity_poly.pdbx_strand_id
1 'polypeptide(L)' 'MLVLAVDEKLDLEHDEKQVECLMIVGLWCAHPDQNLRPSIRQAIQTLNFEAAFPSLSPKMPVPDYHVPTPLIS' A
#
# COMPACT_ATOMS: atom_id res chain seq x y z
N MET A 1 -0.31 4.38 -16.54
CA MET A 1 -0.80 5.00 -15.27
C MET A 1 0.27 4.97 -14.18
N LEU A 2 1.13 3.94 -14.12
CA LEU A 2 2.26 3.88 -13.17
C LEU A 2 3.36 4.93 -13.42
N VAL A 3 3.69 5.20 -14.69
CA VAL A 3 4.74 6.17 -15.08
C VAL A 3 4.49 7.59 -14.54
N LEU A 4 3.22 7.98 -14.37
CA LEU A 4 2.87 9.30 -13.82
C LEU A 4 3.14 9.42 -12.30
N ALA A 5 3.31 8.30 -11.62
CA ALA A 5 3.58 8.27 -10.18
C ALA A 5 5.08 8.27 -9.87
N VAL A 6 5.94 8.10 -10.88
CA VAL A 6 7.40 8.11 -10.69
C VAL A 6 7.90 9.54 -10.70
N ASP A 7 8.79 9.86 -9.77
CA ASP A 7 9.45 11.17 -9.71
C ASP A 7 10.24 11.41 -10.99
N GLU A 8 10.01 12.57 -11.63
CA GLU A 8 10.68 12.98 -12.87
C GLU A 8 12.21 13.07 -12.75
N LYS A 9 12.74 13.16 -11.52
CA LYS A 9 14.18 13.20 -11.23
C LYS A 9 14.83 11.83 -11.23
N LEU A 10 14.03 10.77 -11.07
CA LEU A 10 14.50 9.45 -11.41
C LEU A 10 14.50 9.44 -12.94
N ASP A 11 15.67 9.32 -13.55
CA ASP A 11 15.76 9.15 -15.00
C ASP A 11 14.94 7.92 -15.40
N LEU A 12 14.25 7.93 -16.55
CA LEU A 12 13.20 6.95 -16.97
C LEU A 12 13.64 5.47 -17.03
N GLU A 13 14.83 5.14 -16.53
CA GLU A 13 15.45 3.81 -16.40
C GLU A 13 14.92 3.00 -15.20
N HIS A 14 13.65 3.15 -14.82
CA HIS A 14 13.07 2.32 -13.75
C HIS A 14 12.39 1.08 -14.33
N ASP A 15 12.57 -0.05 -13.66
CA ASP A 15 11.82 -1.26 -13.97
C ASP A 15 10.34 -1.04 -13.60
N GLU A 16 9.46 -1.06 -14.61
CA GLU A 16 8.02 -0.86 -14.44
C GLU A 16 7.43 -1.82 -13.38
N LYS A 17 7.94 -3.05 -13.28
CA LYS A 17 7.48 -4.02 -12.28
C LYS A 17 7.85 -3.64 -10.87
N GLN A 18 9.02 -3.02 -10.68
CA GLN A 18 9.44 -2.52 -9.37
C GLN A 18 8.58 -1.32 -8.95
N VAL A 19 8.28 -0.42 -9.90
CA VAL A 19 7.36 0.69 -9.66
C VAL A 19 5.96 0.18 -9.30
N GLU A 20 5.42 -0.77 -10.07
CA GLU A 20 4.13 -1.39 -9.79
C GLU A 20 4.09 -2.02 -8.39
N CYS A 21 5.08 -2.87 -8.10
CA CYS A 21 5.20 -3.54 -6.82
C CYS A 21 5.28 -2.54 -5.66
N LEU A 22 6.10 -1.49 -5.80
CA LEU A 22 6.24 -0.46 -4.77
C LEU A 22 4.93 0.29 -4.54
N MET A 23 4.21 0.63 -5.61
CA MET A 23 2.92 1.31 -5.53
C MET A 23 1.86 0.43 -4.83
N ILE A 24 1.77 -0.85 -5.19
CA ILE A 24 0.85 -1.81 -4.57
C ILE A 24 1.18 -1.97 -3.08
N VAL A 25 2.45 -2.21 -2.73
CA VAL A 25 2.87 -2.37 -1.33
C VAL A 25 2.65 -1.08 -0.54
N GLY A 26 2.97 0.08 -1.11
CA GLY A 26 2.74 1.38 -0.48
C GLY A 26 1.27 1.63 -0.15
N LEU A 27 0.37 1.37 -1.10
CA LEU A 27 -1.08 1.49 -0.90
C LEU A 27 -1.61 0.48 0.13
N TRP A 28 -1.10 -0.75 0.12
CA TRP A 28 -1.48 -1.78 1.09
C TRP A 28 -1.06 -1.39 2.52
N CYS A 29 0.16 -0.88 2.68
CA CYS A 29 0.67 -0.33 3.93
C CYS A 29 -0.13 0.87 4.44
N ALA A 30 -0.61 1.72 3.52
CA ALA A 30 -1.37 2.92 3.84
C ALA A 30 -2.88 2.66 4.08
N HIS A 31 -3.31 1.38 4.13
CA HIS A 31 -4.72 1.06 4.29
C HIS A 31 -5.31 1.72 5.56
N PRO A 32 -6.49 2.39 5.46
CA PRO A 32 -7.07 3.08 6.62
C PRO A 32 -7.34 2.15 7.81
N ASP A 33 -7.94 1.00 7.56
CA ASP A 33 -8.08 -0.07 8.56
C ASP A 33 -6.71 -0.74 8.82
N GLN A 34 -6.24 -0.65 10.06
CA GLN A 34 -4.98 -1.24 10.51
C GLN A 34 -4.93 -2.76 10.39
N ASN A 35 -6.07 -3.45 10.48
CA ASN A 35 -6.14 -4.91 10.42
C ASN A 35 -5.92 -5.45 9.01
N LEU A 36 -6.10 -4.59 8.00
CA LEU A 36 -5.91 -4.92 6.59
C LEU A 36 -4.53 -4.53 6.07
N ARG A 37 -3.71 -3.83 6.87
CA ARG A 37 -2.31 -3.54 6.55
C ARG A 37 -1.46 -4.80 6.61
N PRO A 38 -0.42 -4.93 5.77
CA PRO A 38 0.52 -6.04 5.86
C PRO A 38 1.39 -5.92 7.11
N SER A 39 1.87 -7.06 7.60
CA SER A 39 3.07 -7.06 8.44
C SER A 39 4.30 -6.62 7.62
N ILE A 40 5.31 -6.10 8.30
CA ILE A 40 6.58 -5.73 7.65
C ILE A 40 7.21 -6.92 6.89
N ARG A 41 7.04 -8.14 7.41
CA ARG A 41 7.51 -9.37 6.74
C ARG A 41 6.82 -9.58 5.40
N GLN A 42 5.49 -9.46 5.36
CA GLN A 42 4.72 -9.61 4.11
C GLN A 42 5.08 -8.53 3.09
N ALA A 43 5.25 -7.28 3.55
CA ALA A 43 5.67 -6.17 2.69
C ALA A 43 7.03 -6.45 2.03
N ILE A 44 8.05 -6.84 2.82
CA ILE A 44 9.39 -7.16 2.31
C ILE A 44 9.34 -8.33 1.33
N GLN A 45 8.64 -9.41 1.67
CA GLN A 45 8.52 -10.56 0.77
C GLN A 45 7.84 -10.20 -0.56
N THR A 46 6.84 -9.31 -0.53
CA THR A 46 6.18 -8.83 -1.75
C THR A 46 7.13 -7.95 -2.57
N LEU A 47 7.88 -7.05 -1.91
CA LEU A 47 8.89 -6.20 -2.55
C LEU A 47 10.03 -7.01 -3.21
N ASN A 48 10.37 -8.17 -2.64
CA ASN A 48 11.32 -9.10 -3.22
C ASN A 48 10.71 -10.03 -4.29
N PHE A 49 9.42 -9.87 -4.62
CA PHE A 49 8.67 -10.75 -5.54
C PHE A 49 8.61 -12.22 -5.08
N GLU A 50 8.73 -12.46 -3.78
CA GLU A 50 8.66 -13.79 -3.14
C GLU A 50 7.23 -14.16 -2.72
N ALA A 51 6.30 -13.22 -2.77
CA ALA A 51 4.90 -13.39 -2.41
C ALA A 51 3.97 -12.84 -3.50
N ALA A 52 2.73 -13.34 -3.53
CA ALA A 52 1.71 -12.83 -4.44
C ALA A 52 1.29 -11.41 -4.06
N PHE A 53 0.94 -10.61 -5.07
CA PHE A 53 0.39 -9.27 -4.83
C PHE A 53 -0.98 -9.35 -4.15
N PRO A 54 -1.26 -8.44 -3.20
CA PRO A 54 -2.60 -8.30 -2.65
C PRO A 54 -3.57 -7.81 -3.73
N SER A 55 -4.82 -8.26 -3.66
CA SER A 55 -5.89 -7.67 -4.46
C SER A 55 -6.36 -6.38 -3.79
N LEU A 56 -5.96 -5.24 -4.33
CA LEU A 56 -6.37 -3.93 -3.82
C LEU A 56 -7.61 -3.40 -4.53
N SER A 57 -8.47 -2.71 -3.78
CA SER A 57 -9.59 -1.95 -4.35
C SER A 57 -9.05 -0.78 -5.19
N PRO A 58 -9.64 -0.49 -6.37
CA PRO A 58 -9.27 0.69 -7.18
C PRO A 58 -9.57 2.02 -6.48
N LYS A 59 -10.46 2.01 -5.49
CA LYS A 59 -10.83 3.18 -4.69
C LYS A 59 -10.32 3.01 -3.28
N MET A 60 -9.68 4.05 -2.75
CA MET A 60 -9.30 4.10 -1.35
C MET A 60 -10.56 4.07 -0.48
N PRO A 61 -10.67 3.15 0.49
CA PRO A 61 -11.82 3.10 1.38
C PRO A 61 -11.83 4.32 2.30
N VAL A 62 -13.02 4.67 2.78
CA VAL A 62 -13.18 5.75 3.76
C VAL A 62 -12.54 5.30 5.07
N PRO A 63 -11.70 6.12 5.70
CA PRO A 63 -11.13 5.79 7.01
C PRO A 63 -12.23 5.59 8.05
N ASP A 64 -12.21 4.43 8.72
CA ASP A 64 -13.07 4.16 9.86
C ASP A 64 -12.32 4.57 11.14
N TYR A 65 -12.62 5.75 11.64
CA TYR A 65 -12.10 6.21 12.92
C TYR A 65 -13.05 5.76 14.01
N HIS A 66 -12.74 4.65 14.68
CA HIS A 66 -13.42 4.30 15.92
C HIS A 66 -13.07 5.33 16.99
N VAL A 67 -13.94 6.32 17.17
CA VAL A 67 -13.91 7.19 18.34
C VAL A 67 -14.36 6.34 19.52
N PRO A 68 -13.53 6.11 20.55
CA PRO A 68 -13.97 5.38 21.73
C PRO A 68 -15.18 6.11 22.32
N THR A 69 -16.33 5.45 22.38
CA THR A 69 -17.50 6.00 23.05
C THR A 69 -17.12 6.22 24.52
N PRO A 70 -17.26 7.44 25.08
CA PRO A 70 -17.00 7.67 26.49
C PRO A 70 -17.86 6.69 27.28
N LEU A 71 -17.23 5.86 28.10
CA LEU A 71 -17.94 5.04 29.07
C LEU A 71 -18.57 6.01 30.07
N ILE A 72 -19.87 6.29 29.89
CA ILE A 72 -20.66 6.98 30.91
C ILE A 72 -20.81 5.98 32.05
N SER A 73 -19.99 6.15 33.07
CA SER A 73 -20.12 5.53 34.39
C SER A 73 -21.36 6.02 35.12
#